data_AF-A0A8T5LWR1-F1
#
_entry.id   AF-A0A8T5LWR1-F1
#
_cell.length_a   1.000
_cell.length_b   1.000
_cell.length_c   1.000
_cell.angle_alpha   90.00
_cell.angle_beta   90.00
_cell.angle_gamma   90.00
#
_symmetry.space_group_name_H-M   'P 1'
#
loop_
_entity.id
_entity.type
_entity.pdbx_description
1 polymer ?
#
loop_
_entity_poly.entity_id
_entity_poly.type
_entity_poly.pdbx_seq_one_letter_code
_entity_poly.pdbx_strand_id
1 'polypeptide(L)'
;MKVEALLGLLNAEKILFDIEGFEKFMHQKNLAAVQKSFTGYLFLLECVERKIIGLMKESDYLDLNSDIVWNRACWVGLNIEKIPTTCDLALVTKNIYFKYKKLWEAGHANSFEILKRRIASVKKINRIIFATIKKNFVPNSSKHMKWEELLEIETKYFVFIYLNDISKSGGIPNAYLNSILQHRLPKVFMEKSLFGYKCGLAYIWSVLRKNPNNKISEHILSANSWTELDHCFNLIRNQIICPLEAKKKISFVWENNYKKIKKINSTEFSKLKTTLKKPTLTKEELLNQHLLWYETSPLYPERVFNGVNAFTLLLTGTVTEYWSQHNFKPRVIRFTHPEKYGGNKYSYAILLESSGIATDYSGWILFYSCATDFSGFGGNEHRLAEQKIQEFKDKIILTEIKISEKELLNSLDVIPEDYKTFDGKGRAKEVLMKLKDLENQQTADTGNLLELLTVFCLMHGGFKIQKWSNELKKKTQHLSQMDLLAEKDGINYLIECQNTIPMHSSQCKKMIEEINSKKNCLKKLYSTRIVTANCLPEIKSEFEKSGIEVVRIFDLLEGIPIGTDKKKQIIKRLKNTAGYRQIKYLICPKNQ
;
A
#
# COMPACT_ATOMS: atom_id res chain seq x y z
N MET A 1 11.35 13.55 8.83
CA MET A 1 10.17 12.96 9.53
C MET A 1 10.42 11.65 10.27
N LYS A 2 11.10 10.64 9.70
CA LYS A 2 11.16 9.31 10.35
C LYS A 2 11.97 9.30 11.67
N VAL A 3 13.07 10.04 11.74
CA VAL A 3 13.88 10.14 12.98
C VAL A 3 13.17 10.95 14.06
N GLU A 4 12.45 12.00 13.68
CA GLU A 4 11.59 12.80 14.55
C GLU A 4 10.52 11.92 15.19
N ALA A 5 9.84 11.10 14.38
CA ALA A 5 8.82 10.15 14.81
C ALA A 5 9.36 9.15 15.83
N LEU A 6 10.53 8.59 15.54
CA LEU A 6 11.17 7.63 16.43
C LEU A 6 11.55 8.28 17.77
N LEU A 7 12.15 9.47 17.76
CA LEU A 7 12.51 10.20 18.97
C LEU A 7 11.28 10.59 19.80
N GLY A 8 10.23 11.11 19.16
CA GLY A 8 8.99 11.47 19.81
C GLY A 8 8.32 10.28 20.49
N LEU A 9 8.24 9.13 19.82
CA LEU A 9 7.66 7.92 20.39
C LEU A 9 8.53 7.29 21.48
N LEU A 10 9.87 7.28 21.36
CA LEU A 10 10.76 6.83 22.43
C LEU A 10 10.61 7.70 23.69
N ASN A 11 10.36 9.00 23.54
CA ASN A 11 10.11 9.89 24.67
C ASN A 11 8.70 9.72 25.25
N ALA A 12 7.68 9.44 24.42
CA ALA A 12 6.35 9.06 24.90
C ALA A 12 6.38 7.75 25.69
N GLU A 13 7.12 6.75 25.20
CA GLU A 13 7.35 5.47 25.88
C GLU A 13 8.08 5.68 27.21
N LYS A 14 9.08 6.58 27.26
CA LYS A 14 9.75 6.96 28.50
C LYS A 14 8.77 7.53 29.54
N ILE A 15 7.79 8.31 29.12
CA ILE A 15 6.71 8.81 30.00
C ILE A 15 5.84 7.63 30.47
N LEU A 16 5.43 6.73 29.58
CA LEU A 16 4.69 5.52 29.94
C LEU A 16 5.50 4.50 30.76
N PHE A 17 6.81 4.67 30.87
CA PHE A 17 7.64 3.85 31.75
C PHE A 17 7.75 4.39 33.17
N ASP A 18 7.15 5.55 33.44
CA ASP A 18 6.96 6.12 34.78
C ASP A 18 5.61 5.64 35.34
N ILE A 19 5.58 4.37 35.76
CA ILE A 19 4.38 3.74 36.31
C ILE A 19 3.95 4.41 37.61
N GLU A 20 4.89 4.84 38.46
CA GLU A 20 4.60 5.54 39.71
C GLU A 20 3.95 6.90 39.45
N GLY A 21 4.46 7.64 38.46
CA GLY A 21 3.84 8.88 37.99
C GLY A 21 2.43 8.66 37.45
N PHE A 22 2.20 7.57 36.73
CA PHE A 22 0.86 7.18 36.27
C PHE A 22 -0.07 6.83 37.44
N GLU A 23 0.37 6.03 38.40
CA GLU A 23 -0.40 5.68 39.61
C GLU A 23 -0.78 6.95 40.39
N LYS A 24 0.16 7.87 40.59
CA LYS A 24 -0.08 9.17 41.21
C LYS A 24 -1.11 10.00 40.43
N PHE A 25 -1.01 10.04 39.10
CA PHE A 25 -1.98 10.72 38.24
C PHE A 25 -3.39 10.13 38.40
N MET A 26 -3.52 8.81 38.43
CA MET A 26 -4.80 8.12 38.62
C MET A 26 -5.42 8.45 39.99
N HIS A 27 -4.61 8.47 41.06
CA HIS A 27 -5.05 8.90 42.39
C HIS A 27 -5.52 10.36 42.40
N GLN A 28 -4.76 11.27 41.79
CA GLN A 28 -5.13 12.69 41.69
C GLN A 28 -6.44 12.94 40.95
N LYS A 29 -6.81 12.05 40.01
CA LYS A 29 -8.07 12.12 39.26
C LYS A 29 -9.21 11.33 39.91
N ASN A 30 -9.02 10.81 41.13
CA ASN A 30 -10.00 9.99 41.83
C ASN A 30 -10.50 8.79 41.00
N LEU A 31 -9.61 8.21 40.16
CA LEU A 31 -9.94 7.06 39.33
C LEU A 31 -9.72 5.79 40.16
N ALA A 32 -10.78 5.35 40.84
CA ALA A 32 -10.79 4.32 41.90
C ALA A 32 -10.34 2.90 41.50
N ALA A 33 -9.79 2.70 40.30
CA ALA A 33 -9.43 1.38 39.80
C ALA A 33 -8.19 1.40 38.91
N VAL A 34 -7.03 1.78 39.47
CA VAL A 34 -5.72 1.65 38.82
C VAL A 34 -5.58 0.27 38.19
N GLN A 35 -5.93 -0.79 38.91
CA GLN A 35 -5.85 -2.16 38.43
C GLN A 35 -6.73 -2.44 37.19
N LYS A 36 -7.93 -1.84 37.10
CA LYS A 36 -8.81 -1.98 35.91
C LYS A 36 -8.25 -1.26 34.69
N SER A 37 -7.31 -0.32 34.87
CA SER A 37 -6.65 0.38 33.76
C SER A 37 -5.52 -0.43 33.13
N PHE A 38 -5.06 -1.51 33.76
CA PHE A 38 -3.86 -2.23 33.34
C PHE A 38 -3.92 -2.72 31.87
N THR A 39 -5.00 -3.40 31.47
CA THR A 39 -5.12 -3.95 30.10
C THR A 39 -5.01 -2.86 29.04
N GLY A 40 -5.73 -1.75 29.23
CA GLY A 40 -5.69 -0.65 28.28
C GLY A 40 -4.39 0.15 28.30
N TYR A 41 -3.76 0.26 29.48
CA TYR A 41 -2.45 0.89 29.62
C TYR A 41 -1.37 0.09 28.88
N LEU A 42 -1.37 -1.23 29.05
CA LEU A 42 -0.48 -2.14 28.33
C LEU A 42 -0.74 -2.09 26.82
N PHE A 43 -2.01 -2.00 26.40
CA PHE A 43 -2.36 -1.82 24.99
C PHE A 43 -1.83 -0.49 24.40
N LEU A 44 -1.89 0.61 25.16
CA LEU A 44 -1.29 1.89 24.76
C LEU A 44 0.23 1.76 24.60
N LEU A 45 0.90 1.08 25.54
CA LEU A 45 2.33 0.83 25.46
C LEU A 45 2.69 -0.04 24.25
N GLU A 46 1.93 -1.10 24.01
CA GLU A 46 2.05 -1.94 22.81
C GLU A 46 1.89 -1.12 21.53
N CYS A 47 0.93 -0.20 21.47
CA CYS A 47 0.77 0.69 20.33
C CYS A 47 2.06 1.50 20.04
N VAL A 48 2.64 2.14 21.06
CA VAL A 48 3.90 2.90 20.93
C VAL A 48 5.04 2.01 20.43
N GLU A 49 5.22 0.85 21.06
CA GLU A 49 6.31 -0.08 20.74
C GLU A 49 6.17 -0.69 19.34
N ARG A 50 4.95 -1.06 18.93
CA ARG A 50 4.67 -1.54 17.56
C ARG A 50 4.97 -0.45 16.53
N LYS A 51 4.71 0.82 16.84
CA LYS A 51 5.05 1.92 15.93
C LYS A 51 6.56 2.18 15.86
N ILE A 52 7.27 2.07 16.98
CA ILE A 52 8.73 2.11 17.01
C ILE A 52 9.32 1.03 16.09
N ILE A 53 8.84 -0.23 16.20
CA ILE A 53 9.27 -1.31 15.29
C ILE A 53 8.98 -0.97 13.82
N GLY A 54 7.84 -0.36 13.52
CA GLY A 54 7.48 0.08 12.17
C GLY A 54 8.41 1.17 11.63
N LEU A 55 8.82 2.11 12.47
CA LEU A 55 9.77 3.17 12.09
C LEU A 55 11.21 2.65 11.95
N MET A 56 11.59 1.64 12.74
CA MET A 56 12.85 0.93 12.58
C MET A 56 12.88 0.20 11.23
N LYS A 57 11.79 -0.49 10.85
CA LYS A 57 11.67 -1.20 9.56
C LYS A 57 12.05 -0.34 8.35
N GLU A 58 11.74 0.95 8.41
CA GLU A 58 11.89 1.92 7.31
C GLU A 58 13.13 2.82 7.47
N SER A 59 14.07 2.46 8.35
CA SER A 59 15.13 3.36 8.84
C SER A 59 16.42 3.37 8.00
N ASP A 60 16.34 3.95 6.81
CA ASP A 60 17.49 4.44 6.06
C ASP A 60 18.38 5.40 6.90
N TYR A 61 17.78 6.17 7.80
CA TYR A 61 18.48 7.15 8.64
C TYR A 61 19.38 6.54 9.73
N LEU A 62 19.24 5.25 10.08
CA LEU A 62 20.06 4.59 11.11
C LEU A 62 21.36 3.95 10.59
N ASP A 63 21.62 4.00 9.28
CA ASP A 63 22.75 3.30 8.62
C ASP A 63 22.86 1.80 8.96
N LEU A 64 21.73 1.17 9.28
CA LEU A 64 21.67 -0.28 9.39
C LEU A 64 21.49 -0.86 8.00
N ASN A 65 22.42 -1.70 7.57
CA ASN A 65 22.34 -2.36 6.27
C ASN A 65 21.07 -3.22 6.21
N SER A 66 20.29 -3.04 5.14
CA SER A 66 19.20 -3.93 4.74
C SER A 66 19.61 -4.76 3.53
N ASP A 67 18.85 -5.82 3.25
CA ASP A 67 18.99 -6.61 2.03
C ASP A 67 17.63 -6.85 1.38
N ILE A 68 17.65 -7.46 0.19
CA ILE A 68 16.43 -7.74 -0.57
C ILE A 68 15.49 -8.69 0.17
N VAL A 69 16.01 -9.64 0.95
CA VAL A 69 15.21 -10.62 1.68
C VAL A 69 14.38 -9.90 2.75
N TRP A 70 15.00 -9.03 3.56
CA TRP A 70 14.32 -8.20 4.54
C TRP A 70 13.29 -7.28 3.89
N ASN A 71 13.69 -6.56 2.83
CA ASN A 71 12.82 -5.60 2.16
C ASN A 71 11.57 -6.29 1.58
N ARG A 72 11.73 -7.43 0.92
CA ARG A 72 10.62 -8.21 0.36
C ARG A 72 9.74 -8.84 1.41
N ALA A 73 10.32 -9.43 2.47
CA ALA A 73 9.55 -9.95 3.60
C ALA A 73 8.68 -8.85 4.24
N CYS A 74 9.21 -7.63 4.36
CA CYS A 74 8.48 -6.48 4.87
C CYS A 74 7.38 -5.99 3.94
N TRP A 75 7.62 -6.05 2.62
CA TRP A 75 6.68 -5.65 1.58
C TRP A 75 5.47 -6.59 1.54
N VAL A 76 5.67 -7.91 1.59
CA VAL A 76 4.56 -8.89 1.66
C VAL A 76 3.87 -8.94 3.02
N GLY A 77 4.38 -8.20 4.02
CA GLY A 77 3.81 -8.20 5.36
C GLY A 77 4.01 -9.51 6.14
N LEU A 78 5.14 -10.19 5.92
CA LEU A 78 5.45 -11.40 6.67
C LEU A 78 5.57 -11.07 8.16
N ASN A 79 5.05 -11.95 9.03
CA ASN A 79 5.23 -11.79 10.47
C ASN A 79 6.73 -11.76 10.82
N ILE A 80 7.16 -10.73 11.55
CA ILE A 80 8.54 -10.49 12.02
C ILE A 80 9.23 -11.73 12.61
N GLU A 81 8.45 -12.62 13.25
CA GLU A 81 8.98 -13.86 13.81
C GLU A 81 9.51 -14.80 12.73
N LYS A 82 8.85 -14.86 11.57
CA LYS A 82 9.20 -15.67 10.41
C LYS A 82 10.24 -15.01 9.48
N ILE A 83 10.41 -13.70 9.56
CA ILE A 83 11.42 -13.00 8.73
C ILE A 83 12.84 -13.47 9.10
N PRO A 84 13.68 -13.87 8.14
CA PRO A 84 15.04 -14.32 8.44
C PRO A 84 15.95 -13.14 8.86
N THR A 85 16.97 -13.41 9.67
CA THR A 85 17.95 -12.39 10.12
C THR A 85 19.14 -12.29 9.16
N THR A 86 18.88 -11.94 7.90
CA THR A 86 19.89 -11.89 6.82
C THR A 86 20.73 -10.62 6.82
N CYS A 87 20.26 -9.54 7.47
CA CYS A 87 20.95 -8.26 7.55
C CYS A 87 20.91 -7.64 8.96
N ASP A 88 21.71 -6.58 9.16
CA ASP A 88 21.80 -5.83 10.41
C ASP A 88 20.46 -5.24 10.84
N LEU A 89 19.71 -4.67 9.89
CA LEU A 89 18.42 -4.06 10.16
C LEU A 89 17.40 -5.11 10.66
N ALA A 90 17.36 -6.27 10.02
CA ALA A 90 16.53 -7.39 10.43
C ALA A 90 16.88 -7.86 11.84
N LEU A 91 18.18 -8.03 12.12
CA LEU A 91 18.67 -8.51 13.41
C LEU A 91 18.32 -7.54 14.55
N VAL A 92 18.61 -6.25 14.40
CA VAL A 92 18.33 -5.23 15.41
C VAL A 92 16.82 -5.10 15.64
N THR A 93 16.03 -5.00 14.57
CA THR A 93 14.57 -4.83 14.66
C THR A 93 13.92 -6.03 15.35
N LYS A 94 14.32 -7.27 15.00
CA LYS A 94 13.82 -8.49 15.66
C LYS A 94 14.23 -8.57 17.14
N ASN A 95 15.45 -8.18 17.48
CA ASN A 95 15.89 -8.18 18.88
C ASN A 95 15.10 -7.19 19.75
N ILE A 96 14.78 -6.00 19.22
CA ILE A 96 13.91 -5.04 19.88
C ILE A 96 12.50 -5.63 20.03
N TYR A 97 11.95 -6.19 18.94
CA TYR A 97 10.63 -6.81 18.95
C TYR A 97 10.48 -7.91 20.01
N PHE A 98 11.42 -8.86 20.11
CA PHE A 98 11.32 -9.93 21.11
C PHE A 98 11.46 -9.44 22.55
N LYS A 99 11.99 -8.24 22.78
CA LYS A 99 12.06 -7.62 24.10
C LYS A 99 10.75 -6.92 24.45
N TYR A 100 10.18 -6.18 23.50
CA TYR A 100 8.85 -5.60 23.61
C TYR A 100 7.75 -6.67 23.74
N LYS A 101 7.81 -7.75 22.96
CA LYS A 101 6.86 -8.86 23.03
C LYS A 101 6.72 -9.45 24.45
N LYS A 102 7.83 -9.55 25.19
CA LYS A 102 7.83 -9.99 26.58
C LYS A 102 7.11 -9.03 27.52
N LEU A 103 7.01 -7.74 27.19
CA LEU A 103 6.16 -6.80 27.92
C LEU A 103 4.69 -7.07 27.63
N TRP A 104 4.31 -7.25 26.36
CA TRP A 104 2.91 -7.50 25.97
C TRP A 104 2.38 -8.82 26.54
N GLU A 105 3.19 -9.88 26.51
CA GLU A 105 2.87 -11.18 27.12
C GLU A 105 2.76 -11.11 28.66
N ALA A 106 3.21 -10.01 29.31
CA ALA A 106 2.97 -9.80 30.73
C ALA A 106 1.48 -9.56 31.04
N GLY A 107 0.67 -9.28 30.01
CA GLY A 107 -0.79 -9.14 30.11
C GLY A 107 -1.47 -10.29 30.86
N HIS A 108 -0.92 -11.50 30.79
CA HIS A 108 -1.46 -12.67 31.51
C HIS A 108 -1.38 -12.54 33.04
N ALA A 109 -0.44 -11.77 33.56
CA ALA A 109 -0.25 -11.63 35.00
C ALA A 109 -1.02 -10.44 35.60
N ASN A 110 -1.66 -9.60 34.76
CA ASN A 110 -2.47 -8.44 35.15
C ASN A 110 -1.88 -7.66 36.34
N SER A 111 -0.63 -7.17 36.26
CA SER A 111 -0.01 -6.50 37.40
C SER A 111 1.01 -5.44 36.99
N PHE A 112 0.82 -4.23 37.50
CA PHE A 112 1.78 -3.13 37.34
C PHE A 112 3.15 -3.45 37.96
N GLU A 113 3.21 -4.21 39.04
CA GLU A 113 4.47 -4.62 39.67
C GLU A 113 5.31 -5.52 38.76
N ILE A 114 4.65 -6.44 38.05
CA ILE A 114 5.32 -7.31 37.07
C ILE A 114 5.77 -6.47 35.88
N LEU A 115 4.95 -5.53 35.42
CA LEU A 115 5.29 -4.62 34.33
C LEU A 115 6.52 -3.73 34.69
N LYS A 116 6.56 -3.14 35.89
CA LYS A 116 7.70 -2.34 36.41
C LYS A 116 9.02 -3.12 36.30
N ARG A 117 9.04 -4.39 36.72
CA ARG A 117 10.24 -5.25 36.63
C ARG A 117 10.69 -5.51 35.19
N ARG A 118 9.75 -5.76 34.27
CA ARG A 118 10.09 -6.07 32.87
C ARG A 118 10.55 -4.83 32.08
N ILE A 119 9.98 -3.66 32.38
CA ILE A 119 10.32 -2.37 31.75
C ILE A 119 11.83 -2.07 31.86
N ALA A 120 12.51 -2.47 32.95
CA ALA A 120 13.93 -2.21 33.14
C ALA A 120 14.80 -2.72 31.97
N SER A 121 14.46 -3.90 31.43
CA SER A 121 15.19 -4.50 30.30
C SER A 121 15.01 -3.71 29.00
N VAL A 122 13.84 -3.10 28.82
CA VAL A 122 13.47 -2.35 27.63
C VAL A 122 13.97 -0.90 27.69
N LYS A 123 13.97 -0.27 28.87
CA LYS A 123 14.63 1.03 29.12
C LYS A 123 16.07 1.05 28.59
N LYS A 124 16.81 -0.05 28.71
CA LYS A 124 18.18 -0.17 28.19
C LYS A 124 18.25 -0.04 26.66
N ILE A 125 17.30 -0.62 25.95
CA ILE A 125 17.21 -0.57 24.48
C ILE A 125 16.93 0.85 24.03
N ASN A 126 15.94 1.50 24.62
CA ASN A 126 15.55 2.86 24.26
C ASN A 126 16.69 3.84 24.52
N ARG A 127 17.44 3.65 25.61
CA ARG A 127 18.66 4.43 25.91
C ARG A 127 19.72 4.27 24.82
N ILE A 128 19.93 3.06 24.30
CA ILE A 128 20.88 2.81 23.21
C ILE A 128 20.43 3.56 21.96
N ILE A 129 19.19 3.37 21.51
CA ILE A 129 18.66 4.02 20.30
C ILE A 129 18.72 5.54 20.43
N PHE A 130 18.25 6.08 21.56
CA PHE A 130 18.22 7.51 21.82
C PHE A 130 19.64 8.11 21.88
N ALA A 131 20.58 7.45 22.57
CA ALA A 131 21.97 7.91 22.65
C ALA A 131 22.64 7.89 21.27
N THR A 132 22.40 6.85 20.48
CA THR A 132 22.87 6.76 19.08
C THR A 132 22.32 7.92 18.27
N ILE A 133 21.01 8.17 18.28
CA ILE A 133 20.45 9.30 17.51
C ILE A 133 21.00 10.64 18.02
N LYS A 134 20.97 10.91 19.33
CA LYS A 134 21.47 12.17 19.90
C LYS A 134 22.95 12.42 19.60
N LYS A 135 23.76 11.36 19.50
CA LYS A 135 25.19 11.45 19.14
C LYS A 135 25.40 11.79 17.65
N ASN A 136 24.50 11.37 16.76
CA ASN A 136 24.68 11.43 15.30
C ASN A 136 23.78 12.45 14.58
N PHE A 137 22.87 13.09 15.32
CA PHE A 137 21.94 14.09 14.81
C PHE A 137 22.01 15.35 15.66
N VAL A 138 21.75 16.50 15.03
CA VAL A 138 21.60 17.80 15.70
C VAL A 138 20.27 18.44 15.29
N PRO A 139 19.70 19.34 16.09
CA PRO A 139 18.54 20.12 15.67
C PRO A 139 18.93 20.94 14.42
N ASN A 140 18.02 21.05 13.47
CA ASN A 140 18.27 21.84 12.27
C ASN A 140 18.45 23.32 12.65
N SER A 141 19.62 23.89 12.29
CA SER A 141 20.07 25.21 12.76
C SER A 141 19.13 26.36 12.36
N SER A 142 18.37 26.19 11.28
CA SER A 142 17.37 27.15 10.82
C SER A 142 16.26 27.43 11.83
N LYS A 143 16.13 26.61 12.88
CA LYS A 143 15.03 26.69 13.84
C LYS A 143 15.41 27.30 15.19
N HIS A 144 16.69 27.52 15.46
CA HIS A 144 17.20 28.06 16.74
C HIS A 144 16.62 27.37 18.00
N MET A 145 16.22 26.10 17.91
CA MET A 145 15.64 25.35 19.02
C MET A 145 16.67 24.44 19.69
N LYS A 146 16.60 24.35 21.02
CA LYS A 146 17.38 23.38 21.79
C LYS A 146 16.85 21.96 21.57
N TRP A 147 17.70 20.96 21.75
CA TRP A 147 17.34 19.55 21.56
C TRP A 147 16.13 19.13 22.39
N GLU A 148 16.10 19.50 23.67
CA GLU A 148 15.06 19.13 24.62
C GLU A 148 13.71 19.77 24.27
N GLU A 149 13.75 21.02 23.80
CA GLU A 149 12.57 21.73 23.32
C GLU A 149 12.01 21.07 22.07
N LEU A 150 12.86 20.77 21.09
CA LEU A 150 12.43 20.11 19.86
C LEU A 150 11.87 18.71 20.16
N LEU A 151 12.51 17.94 21.02
CA LEU A 151 12.02 16.63 21.45
C LEU A 151 10.63 16.72 22.10
N GLU A 152 10.41 17.70 22.99
CA GLU A 152 9.11 17.90 23.64
C GLU A 152 8.02 18.18 22.58
N ILE A 153 8.34 19.00 21.59
CA ILE A 153 7.46 19.36 20.48
C ILE A 153 7.15 18.12 19.61
N GLU A 154 8.16 17.37 19.17
CA GLU A 154 7.96 16.13 18.38
C GLU A 154 7.12 15.11 19.15
N THR A 155 7.38 14.97 20.45
CA THR A 155 6.63 14.03 21.29
C THR A 155 5.13 14.36 21.28
N LYS A 156 4.76 15.65 21.41
CA LYS A 156 3.36 16.09 21.32
C LYS A 156 2.76 15.77 19.96
N TYR A 157 3.49 16.04 18.88
CA TYR A 157 3.02 15.81 17.53
C TYR A 157 2.79 14.33 17.22
N PHE A 158 3.73 13.45 17.58
CA PHE A 158 3.61 12.02 17.28
C PHE A 158 2.69 11.26 18.23
N VAL A 159 2.52 11.71 19.48
CA VAL A 159 1.41 11.24 20.34
C VAL A 159 0.07 11.59 19.68
N PHE A 160 -0.08 12.84 19.21
CA PHE A 160 -1.27 13.29 18.51
C PHE A 160 -1.58 12.46 17.25
N ILE A 161 -0.60 12.19 16.39
CA ILE A 161 -0.84 11.45 15.14
C ILE A 161 -1.00 9.94 15.35
N TYR A 162 -0.22 9.34 16.24
CA TYR A 162 -0.17 7.88 16.31
C TYR A 162 -1.03 7.30 17.44
N LEU A 163 -1.25 8.04 18.53
CA LEU A 163 -2.00 7.54 19.69
C LEU A 163 -3.39 8.15 19.83
N ASN A 164 -3.61 9.37 19.32
CA ASN A 164 -4.92 10.03 19.35
C ASN A 164 -5.73 9.83 18.05
N ASP A 165 -5.10 9.78 16.87
CA ASP A 165 -5.82 9.54 15.61
C ASP A 165 -6.23 8.07 15.46
N ILE A 166 -7.54 7.85 15.44
CA ILE A 166 -8.13 6.52 15.19
C ILE A 166 -9.14 6.57 14.01
N SER A 167 -9.23 7.71 13.33
CA SER A 167 -10.26 8.03 12.34
C SER A 167 -10.20 7.13 11.10
N LYS A 168 -9.00 6.76 10.67
CA LYS A 168 -8.78 6.01 9.41
C LYS A 168 -8.98 4.51 9.52
N SER A 169 -9.10 4.00 10.73
CA SER A 169 -8.93 2.57 11.03
C SER A 169 -10.15 1.97 11.75
N GLY A 170 -11.25 2.72 11.86
CA GLY A 170 -12.46 2.25 12.54
C GLY A 170 -12.29 2.08 14.05
N GLY A 171 -11.50 2.95 14.69
CA GLY A 171 -11.30 2.94 16.14
C GLY A 171 -10.02 2.25 16.63
N ILE A 172 -9.09 1.91 15.74
CA ILE A 172 -7.80 1.32 16.07
C ILE A 172 -6.70 2.41 16.06
N PRO A 173 -5.92 2.61 17.12
CA PRO A 173 -4.80 3.56 17.09
C PRO A 173 -3.89 3.38 15.86
N ASN A 174 -3.59 4.46 15.16
CA ASN A 174 -2.67 4.44 14.01
C ASN A 174 -1.31 3.78 14.35
N ALA A 175 -0.84 3.96 15.57
CA ALA A 175 0.38 3.32 16.10
C ALA A 175 0.32 1.79 16.08
N TYR A 176 -0.88 1.21 16.21
CA TYR A 176 -1.08 -0.24 16.18
C TYR A 176 -0.95 -0.82 14.77
N LEU A 177 -1.05 -0.03 13.70
CA LEU A 177 -0.96 -0.56 12.33
C LEU A 177 0.51 -0.72 11.92
N ASN A 178 0.92 -1.96 11.58
CA ASN A 178 2.28 -2.34 11.25
C ASN A 178 2.29 -3.66 10.45
N SER A 179 2.63 -3.57 9.16
CA SER A 179 2.50 -4.66 8.19
C SER A 179 3.23 -5.96 8.56
N ILE A 180 4.29 -5.91 9.36
CA ILE A 180 5.09 -7.10 9.73
C ILE A 180 4.70 -7.68 11.09
N LEU A 181 3.69 -7.12 11.76
CA LEU A 181 3.23 -7.58 13.05
C LEU A 181 1.77 -8.02 12.91
N GLN A 182 1.45 -9.24 13.36
CA GLN A 182 0.08 -9.76 13.23
C GLN A 182 -0.98 -8.80 13.80
N HIS A 183 -2.03 -8.58 13.02
CA HIS A 183 -3.16 -7.75 13.39
C HIS A 183 -4.34 -8.63 13.75
N ARG A 184 -4.60 -8.82 15.05
CA ARG A 184 -5.86 -9.37 15.53
C ARG A 184 -6.26 -8.67 16.82
N LEU A 185 -7.21 -7.74 16.69
CA LEU A 185 -7.85 -7.08 17.82
C LEU A 185 -9.33 -7.47 17.85
N PRO A 186 -9.71 -8.47 18.68
CA PRO A 186 -11.11 -8.78 18.89
C PRO A 186 -11.84 -7.53 19.41
N LYS A 187 -13.07 -7.29 18.95
CA LYS A 187 -13.89 -6.16 19.40
C LYS A 187 -14.02 -6.12 20.94
N VAL A 188 -14.20 -7.29 21.56
CA VAL A 188 -14.27 -7.46 23.02
C VAL A 188 -12.98 -6.99 23.71
N PHE A 189 -11.81 -7.20 23.11
CA PHE A 189 -10.55 -6.70 23.66
C PHE A 189 -10.48 -5.18 23.56
N MET A 190 -10.91 -4.59 22.44
CA MET A 190 -10.95 -3.14 22.25
C MET A 190 -11.86 -2.46 23.26
N GLU A 191 -13.05 -3.01 23.52
CA GLU A 191 -13.98 -2.49 24.52
C GLU A 191 -13.36 -2.53 25.94
N LYS A 192 -12.75 -3.66 26.31
CA LYS A 192 -12.08 -3.83 27.61
C LYS A 192 -10.86 -2.92 27.78
N SER A 193 -10.18 -2.58 26.68
CA SER A 193 -8.94 -1.80 26.71
C SER A 193 -9.17 -0.29 26.72
N LEU A 194 -10.36 0.20 26.39
CA LEU A 194 -10.63 1.63 26.25
C LEU A 194 -10.29 2.42 27.52
N PHE A 195 -10.76 1.95 28.70
CA PHE A 195 -10.56 2.68 29.96
C PHE A 195 -9.08 2.88 30.28
N GLY A 196 -8.28 1.82 30.22
CA GLY A 196 -6.85 1.92 30.48
C GLY A 196 -6.11 2.75 29.44
N TYR A 197 -6.51 2.62 28.17
CA TYR A 197 -5.89 3.36 27.07
C TYR A 197 -6.10 4.86 27.24
N LYS A 198 -7.34 5.32 27.50
CA LYS A 198 -7.62 6.74 27.72
C LYS A 198 -6.93 7.28 28.97
N CYS A 199 -6.81 6.48 30.03
CA CYS A 199 -6.08 6.88 31.24
C CYS A 199 -4.59 7.10 30.96
N GLY A 200 -3.93 6.15 30.28
CA GLY A 200 -2.53 6.29 29.89
C GLY A 200 -2.31 7.48 28.95
N LEU A 201 -3.22 7.70 28.00
CA LEU A 201 -3.14 8.82 27.06
C LEU A 201 -3.33 10.18 27.75
N ALA A 202 -4.31 10.28 28.66
CA ALA A 202 -4.51 11.47 29.48
C ALA A 202 -3.31 11.78 30.37
N TYR A 203 -2.63 10.75 30.88
CA TYR A 203 -1.40 10.88 31.65
C TYR A 203 -0.25 11.43 30.79
N ILE A 204 -0.01 10.88 29.59
CA ILE A 204 1.01 11.41 28.66
C ILE A 204 0.77 12.92 28.43
N TRP A 205 -0.47 13.31 28.11
CA TRP A 205 -0.80 14.71 27.86
C TRP A 205 -0.62 15.60 29.10
N SER A 206 -0.90 15.08 30.30
CA SER A 206 -0.69 15.80 31.55
C SER A 206 0.80 16.14 31.77
N VAL A 207 1.69 15.17 31.48
CA VAL A 207 3.14 15.32 31.59
C VAL A 207 3.67 16.26 30.52
N LEU A 208 3.27 16.08 29.25
CA LEU A 208 3.71 16.93 28.13
C LEU A 208 3.28 18.38 28.27
N ARG A 209 2.19 18.67 29.00
CA ARG A 209 1.74 20.04 29.26
C ARG A 209 2.20 20.60 30.59
N LYS A 210 2.89 19.82 31.41
CA LYS A 210 3.33 20.21 32.76
C LYS A 210 2.15 20.75 33.59
N ASN A 211 0.94 20.23 33.34
CA ASN A 211 -0.28 20.64 34.02
C ASN A 211 -1.26 19.45 34.14
N PRO A 212 -1.46 18.90 35.35
CA PRO A 212 -2.34 17.76 35.58
C PRO A 212 -3.84 18.09 35.43
N ASN A 213 -4.25 19.36 35.52
CA ASN A 213 -5.65 19.82 35.43
C ASN A 213 -5.96 20.49 34.09
N ASN A 214 -5.36 19.98 33.03
CA ASN A 214 -5.66 20.45 31.68
C ASN A 214 -6.97 19.81 31.16
N LYS A 215 -7.87 20.66 30.65
CA LYS A 215 -9.14 20.29 30.00
C LYS A 215 -9.03 19.15 28.98
N ILE A 216 -7.91 19.01 28.27
CA ILE A 216 -7.73 17.90 27.31
C ILE A 216 -7.67 16.55 28.00
N SER A 217 -6.97 16.45 29.15
CA SER A 217 -6.94 15.20 29.92
C SER A 217 -8.34 14.85 30.42
N GLU A 218 -9.14 15.84 30.82
CA GLU A 218 -10.54 15.64 31.23
C GLU A 218 -11.42 15.17 30.05
N HIS A 219 -11.28 15.80 28.87
CA HIS A 219 -11.99 15.35 27.67
C HIS A 219 -11.62 13.92 27.29
N ILE A 220 -10.33 13.57 27.28
CA ILE A 220 -9.87 12.20 27.03
C ILE A 220 -10.49 11.22 28.04
N LEU A 221 -10.47 11.56 29.34
CA LEU A 221 -11.02 10.71 30.39
C LEU A 221 -12.56 10.57 30.31
N SER A 222 -13.25 11.58 29.77
CA SER A 222 -14.71 11.57 29.60
C SER A 222 -15.20 10.68 28.46
N ALA A 223 -14.33 10.29 27.52
CA ALA A 223 -14.72 9.46 26.38
C ALA A 223 -15.19 8.05 26.81
N ASN A 224 -16.41 7.68 26.41
CA ASN A 224 -17.03 6.38 26.72
C ASN A 224 -16.96 5.39 25.55
N SER A 225 -16.54 5.86 24.39
CA SER A 225 -16.33 5.05 23.19
C SER A 225 -15.02 5.44 22.50
N TRP A 226 -14.51 4.57 21.63
CA TRP A 226 -13.37 4.90 20.77
C TRP A 226 -13.71 6.11 19.87
N THR A 227 -14.92 6.17 19.31
CA THR A 227 -15.38 7.32 18.50
C THR A 227 -15.34 8.64 19.28
N GLU A 228 -15.77 8.65 20.55
CA GLU A 228 -15.65 9.84 21.40
C GLU A 228 -14.20 10.21 21.69
N LEU A 229 -13.31 9.22 21.84
CA LEU A 229 -11.89 9.46 22.00
C LEU A 229 -11.29 10.12 20.74
N ASP A 230 -11.75 9.73 19.54
CA ASP A 230 -11.34 10.35 18.27
C ASP A 230 -11.75 11.83 18.20
N HIS A 231 -12.89 12.23 18.79
CA HIS A 231 -13.26 13.64 18.86
C HIS A 231 -12.24 14.50 19.64
N CYS A 232 -11.45 13.90 20.54
CA CYS A 232 -10.35 14.59 21.21
C CYS A 232 -9.21 14.96 20.25
N PHE A 233 -9.08 14.28 19.10
CA PHE A 233 -8.09 14.60 18.07
C PHE A 233 -8.22 16.06 17.62
N ASN A 234 -9.43 16.49 17.23
CA ASN A 234 -9.66 17.86 16.76
C ASN A 234 -9.40 18.90 17.86
N LEU A 235 -9.74 18.58 19.11
CA LEU A 235 -9.44 19.45 20.26
C LEU A 235 -7.93 19.63 20.45
N ILE A 236 -7.17 18.53 20.41
CA ILE A 236 -5.70 18.57 20.52
C ILE A 236 -5.08 19.31 19.35
N ARG A 237 -5.53 19.07 18.12
CA ARG A 237 -5.06 19.78 16.93
C ARG A 237 -5.21 21.29 17.10
N ASN A 238 -6.41 21.73 17.45
CA ASN A 238 -6.75 23.16 17.52
C ASN A 238 -6.16 23.87 18.74
N GLN A 239 -6.08 23.21 19.90
CA GLN A 239 -5.63 23.84 21.14
C GLN A 239 -4.14 23.66 21.43
N ILE A 240 -3.49 22.64 20.85
CA ILE A 240 -2.07 22.37 21.10
C ILE A 240 -1.27 22.47 19.81
N ILE A 241 -1.57 21.64 18.81
CA ILE A 241 -0.65 21.47 17.68
C ILE A 241 -0.61 22.71 16.79
N CYS A 242 -1.75 23.25 16.34
CA CYS A 242 -1.79 24.46 15.51
C CYS A 242 -1.15 25.68 16.23
N PRO A 243 -1.45 25.97 17.51
CA PRO A 243 -0.76 27.04 18.24
C PRO A 243 0.75 26.82 18.37
N LEU A 244 1.21 25.58 18.54
CA LEU A 244 2.64 25.28 18.58
C LEU A 244 3.31 25.51 17.22
N GLU A 245 2.71 25.03 16.12
CA GLU A 245 3.17 25.27 14.75
C GLU A 245 3.30 26.78 14.48
N ALA A 246 2.27 27.55 14.80
CA ALA A 246 2.24 28.99 14.62
C ALA A 246 3.30 29.70 15.48
N LYS A 247 3.38 29.37 16.78
CA LYS A 247 4.34 29.99 17.71
C LYS A 247 5.78 29.70 17.33
N LYS A 248 6.06 28.49 16.84
CA LYS A 248 7.42 28.05 16.50
C LYS A 248 7.78 28.22 15.03
N LYS A 249 6.82 28.65 14.20
CA LYS A 249 6.96 28.80 12.75
C LYS A 249 7.51 27.51 12.12
N ILE A 250 6.93 26.37 12.50
CA ILE A 250 7.31 25.04 12.01
C ILE A 250 6.11 24.36 11.36
N SER A 251 6.37 23.56 10.32
CA SER A 251 5.43 22.61 9.75
C SER A 251 5.88 21.18 10.05
N PHE A 252 5.12 20.46 10.88
CA PHE A 252 5.48 19.09 11.24
C PHE A 252 5.35 18.08 10.08
N VAL A 253 4.56 18.39 9.06
CA VAL A 253 4.24 17.46 7.97
C VAL A 253 5.39 17.35 6.95
N TRP A 254 6.20 18.40 6.78
CA TRP A 254 7.12 18.51 5.64
C TRP A 254 8.57 18.80 6.02
N GLU A 255 8.86 19.08 7.30
CA GLU A 255 10.17 19.57 7.69
C GLU A 255 11.03 18.46 8.32
N ASN A 256 12.32 18.46 7.96
CA ASN A 256 13.35 17.68 8.66
C ASN A 256 13.90 18.54 9.81
N ASN A 257 13.50 18.16 11.02
CA ASN A 257 13.79 18.92 12.23
C ASN A 257 15.12 18.51 12.85
N TYR A 258 15.62 17.32 12.49
CA TYR A 258 16.97 16.88 12.79
C TYR A 258 17.81 16.75 11.52
N LYS A 259 19.06 17.21 11.61
CA LYS A 259 20.08 17.00 10.58
C LYS A 259 21.05 15.94 11.05
N LYS A 260 21.27 14.93 10.22
CA LYS A 260 22.32 13.92 10.44
C LYS A 260 23.68 14.57 10.22
N ILE A 261 24.57 14.47 11.21
CA ILE A 261 25.91 15.09 11.16
C ILE A 261 27.02 14.07 10.85
N LYS A 262 26.77 12.79 11.05
CA LYS A 262 27.73 11.73 10.76
C LYS A 262 27.03 10.41 10.47
N LYS A 263 27.75 9.52 9.76
CA LYS A 263 27.33 8.14 9.55
C LYS A 263 27.35 7.40 10.90
N ILE A 264 26.27 6.70 11.21
CA ILE A 264 26.18 5.83 12.39
C ILE A 264 27.03 4.60 12.11
N ASN A 265 27.97 4.31 13.02
CA ASN A 265 28.74 3.08 12.94
C ASN A 265 27.86 1.90 13.40
N SER A 266 27.87 0.80 12.66
CA SER A 266 27.09 -0.40 12.99
C SER A 266 27.43 -0.97 14.38
N THR A 267 28.62 -0.66 14.91
CA THR A 267 29.04 -1.01 16.28
C THR A 267 28.24 -0.30 17.37
N GLU A 268 27.60 0.84 17.08
CA GLU A 268 26.74 1.55 18.04
C GLU A 268 25.48 0.73 18.38
N PHE A 269 25.09 -0.19 17.50
CA PHE A 269 24.02 -1.15 17.71
C PHE A 269 24.50 -2.55 18.12
N SER A 270 25.80 -2.76 18.34
CA SER A 270 26.38 -4.08 18.68
C SER A 270 25.65 -4.77 19.85
N LYS A 271 25.27 -4.01 20.89
CA LYS A 271 24.52 -4.52 22.05
C LYS A 271 23.10 -5.00 21.73
N LEU A 272 22.56 -4.62 20.58
CA LEU A 272 21.25 -5.05 20.06
C LEU A 272 21.39 -6.11 18.96
N LYS A 273 22.60 -6.48 18.55
CA LYS A 273 22.89 -7.52 17.56
C LYS A 273 23.15 -8.88 18.22
N THR A 274 22.31 -9.26 19.18
CA THR A 274 22.40 -10.59 19.79
C THR A 274 21.91 -11.65 18.80
N THR A 275 22.61 -12.78 18.72
CA THR A 275 22.20 -13.89 17.85
C THR A 275 20.81 -14.38 18.24
N LEU A 276 19.91 -14.39 17.26
CA LEU A 276 18.56 -14.94 17.42
C LEU A 276 18.52 -16.36 16.87
N LYS A 277 17.68 -17.20 17.48
CA LYS A 277 17.37 -18.52 16.91
C LYS A 277 16.76 -18.31 15.52
N LYS A 278 17.26 -19.05 14.52
CA LYS A 278 16.66 -19.06 13.19
C LYS A 278 15.18 -19.45 13.30
N PRO A 279 14.27 -18.79 12.57
CA PRO A 279 12.87 -19.20 12.56
C PRO A 279 12.76 -20.64 12.09
N THR A 280 11.88 -21.41 12.72
CA THR A 280 11.47 -22.71 12.19
C THR A 280 10.51 -22.43 11.04
N LEU A 281 10.89 -22.82 9.83
CA LEU A 281 10.11 -22.62 8.61
C LEU A 281 9.70 -23.98 8.05
N THR A 282 8.50 -24.07 7.48
CA THR A 282 8.10 -25.22 6.66
C THR A 282 8.92 -25.26 5.37
N LYS A 283 8.91 -26.40 4.65
CA LYS A 283 9.57 -26.49 3.34
C LYS A 283 9.05 -25.44 2.35
N GLU A 284 7.74 -25.20 2.36
CA GLU A 284 7.07 -24.20 1.52
C GLU A 284 7.52 -22.78 1.89
N GLU A 285 7.59 -22.45 3.19
CA GLU A 285 8.08 -21.15 3.64
C GLU A 285 9.54 -20.90 3.27
N LEU A 286 10.38 -21.95 3.33
CA LEU A 286 11.77 -21.89 2.89
C LEU A 286 11.86 -21.63 1.38
N LEU A 287 11.05 -22.32 0.58
CA LEU A 287 11.01 -22.09 -0.86
C LEU A 287 10.54 -20.66 -1.18
N ASN A 288 9.45 -20.20 -0.56
CA ASN A 288 8.94 -18.84 -0.73
C ASN A 288 9.98 -17.80 -0.34
N GLN A 289 10.78 -18.05 0.71
CA GLN A 289 11.91 -17.19 1.06
C GLN A 289 12.97 -17.15 -0.04
N HIS A 290 13.34 -18.29 -0.64
CA HIS A 290 14.27 -18.33 -1.77
C HIS A 290 13.73 -17.62 -3.01
N LEU A 291 12.42 -17.72 -3.24
CA LEU A 291 11.69 -16.98 -4.27
C LEU A 291 11.38 -15.53 -3.86
N LEU A 292 11.88 -15.05 -2.71
CA LEU A 292 11.66 -13.68 -2.21
C LEU A 292 10.18 -13.26 -2.19
N TRP A 293 9.28 -14.23 -2.04
CA TRP A 293 7.82 -14.08 -2.09
C TRP A 293 7.32 -13.34 -3.35
N TYR A 294 8.05 -13.44 -4.46
CA TYR A 294 7.57 -12.99 -5.76
C TYR A 294 6.67 -14.03 -6.40
N GLU A 295 5.75 -13.56 -7.24
CA GLU A 295 4.98 -14.44 -8.12
C GLU A 295 5.93 -15.24 -9.01
N THR A 296 5.59 -16.51 -9.26
CA THR A 296 6.38 -17.41 -10.08
C THR A 296 5.52 -17.93 -11.22
N SER A 297 5.96 -17.66 -12.45
CA SER A 297 5.30 -18.10 -13.68
C SER A 297 6.05 -19.30 -14.27
N PRO A 298 5.55 -20.53 -14.12
CA PRO A 298 6.16 -21.70 -14.74
C PRO A 298 5.90 -21.75 -16.24
N LEU A 299 6.96 -22.00 -17.00
CA LEU A 299 6.95 -22.32 -18.42
C LEU A 299 7.17 -23.82 -18.58
N TYR A 300 6.15 -24.51 -19.06
CA TYR A 300 6.21 -25.95 -19.32
C TYR A 300 6.83 -26.23 -20.69
N PRO A 301 7.57 -27.34 -20.84
CA PRO A 301 8.39 -27.64 -22.02
C PRO A 301 7.59 -28.06 -23.28
N GLU A 302 6.30 -27.76 -23.37
CA GLU A 302 5.42 -28.21 -24.47
C GLU A 302 5.73 -27.56 -25.83
N ARG A 303 6.62 -26.56 -25.90
CA ARG A 303 7.01 -25.83 -27.13
C ARG A 303 8.49 -25.42 -27.11
N VAL A 304 9.09 -25.28 -28.30
CA VAL A 304 10.49 -24.83 -28.53
C VAL A 304 10.85 -23.54 -27.77
N PHE A 305 9.87 -22.68 -27.52
CA PHE A 305 10.05 -21.38 -26.86
C PHE A 305 10.12 -21.42 -25.32
N ASN A 306 9.99 -22.59 -24.69
CA ASN A 306 9.88 -22.72 -23.23
C ASN A 306 10.96 -23.64 -22.59
N GLY A 307 11.94 -24.12 -23.36
CA GLY A 307 13.03 -24.99 -22.89
C GLY A 307 14.33 -24.24 -22.53
N VAL A 308 15.45 -24.96 -22.45
CA VAL A 308 16.76 -24.37 -22.07
C VAL A 308 17.23 -23.26 -23.02
N ASN A 309 16.91 -23.33 -24.30
CA ASN A 309 17.28 -22.28 -25.25
C ASN A 309 16.65 -20.92 -24.88
N ALA A 310 15.39 -20.92 -24.44
CA ALA A 310 14.72 -19.71 -23.97
C ALA A 310 15.31 -19.21 -22.65
N PHE A 311 15.62 -20.13 -21.71
CA PHE A 311 16.32 -19.79 -20.47
C PHE A 311 17.66 -19.10 -20.74
N THR A 312 18.50 -19.67 -21.61
CA THR A 312 19.84 -19.14 -21.89
C THR A 312 19.81 -17.80 -22.63
N LEU A 313 18.86 -17.60 -23.56
CA LEU A 313 18.64 -16.32 -24.21
C LEU A 313 18.18 -15.25 -23.21
N LEU A 314 17.20 -15.59 -22.35
CA LEU A 314 16.71 -14.67 -21.33
C LEU A 314 17.81 -14.32 -20.34
N LEU A 315 18.55 -15.31 -19.84
CA LEU A 315 19.69 -15.09 -18.93
C LEU A 315 20.74 -14.16 -19.54
N THR A 316 21.11 -14.41 -20.80
CA THR A 316 22.08 -13.58 -21.51
C THR A 316 21.58 -12.14 -21.65
N GLY A 317 20.32 -11.96 -22.06
CA GLY A 317 19.69 -10.64 -22.16
C GLY A 317 19.65 -9.92 -20.81
N THR A 318 19.17 -10.58 -19.75
CA THR A 318 19.09 -10.01 -18.40
C THR A 318 20.46 -9.63 -17.87
N VAL A 319 21.48 -10.50 -18.00
CA VAL A 319 22.84 -10.17 -17.55
C VAL A 319 23.41 -8.99 -18.33
N THR A 320 23.25 -8.97 -19.65
CA THR A 320 23.80 -7.90 -20.50
C THR A 320 23.17 -6.53 -20.18
N GLU A 321 21.85 -6.50 -20.01
CA GLU A 321 21.11 -5.28 -19.67
C GLU A 321 21.43 -4.78 -18.25
N TYR A 322 21.37 -5.66 -17.24
CA TYR A 322 21.55 -5.27 -15.84
C TYR A 322 23.00 -4.91 -15.51
N TRP A 323 23.96 -5.66 -16.07
CA TRP A 323 25.37 -5.42 -15.83
C TRP A 323 25.82 -4.10 -16.44
N SER A 324 25.35 -3.76 -17.65
CA SER A 324 25.75 -2.55 -18.35
C SER A 324 25.21 -1.27 -17.71
N GLN A 325 24.03 -1.32 -17.08
CA GLN A 325 23.36 -0.12 -16.60
C GLN A 325 23.48 0.11 -15.08
N HIS A 326 23.48 -0.96 -14.27
CA HIS A 326 23.27 -0.81 -12.82
C HIS A 326 24.28 -1.56 -11.95
N ASN A 327 25.24 -2.28 -12.55
CA ASN A 327 26.17 -3.18 -11.84
C ASN A 327 25.44 -4.14 -10.88
N PHE A 328 24.21 -4.51 -11.24
CA PHE A 328 23.36 -5.40 -10.44
C PHE A 328 23.46 -6.81 -10.99
N LYS A 329 23.48 -7.80 -10.09
CA LYS A 329 23.60 -9.21 -10.45
C LYS A 329 22.22 -9.87 -10.49
N PRO A 330 21.74 -10.34 -11.66
CA PRO A 330 20.47 -11.06 -11.75
C PRO A 330 20.46 -12.31 -10.87
N ARG A 331 19.28 -12.68 -10.38
CA ARG A 331 19.11 -13.85 -9.52
C ARG A 331 18.64 -15.04 -10.34
N VAL A 332 19.33 -16.16 -10.15
CA VAL A 332 19.03 -17.43 -10.83
C VAL A 332 18.88 -18.51 -9.78
N ILE A 333 17.86 -19.35 -9.92
CA ILE A 333 17.69 -20.55 -9.09
C ILE A 333 17.84 -21.78 -9.98
N ARG A 334 18.69 -22.72 -9.56
CA ARG A 334 18.75 -24.08 -10.09
C ARG A 334 17.98 -24.99 -9.15
N PHE A 335 16.93 -25.61 -9.66
CA PHE A 335 16.20 -26.67 -8.98
C PHE A 335 16.70 -28.03 -9.48
N THR A 336 17.12 -28.88 -8.55
CA THR A 336 17.51 -30.27 -8.83
C THR A 336 16.43 -31.21 -8.32
N HIS A 337 15.85 -31.98 -9.23
CA HIS A 337 14.77 -32.93 -8.99
C HIS A 337 15.30 -34.36 -9.07
N PRO A 338 15.55 -35.04 -7.93
CA PRO A 338 16.15 -36.37 -7.93
C PRO A 338 15.18 -37.42 -8.51
N GLU A 339 15.67 -38.26 -9.41
CA GLU A 339 14.91 -39.37 -9.99
C GLU A 339 15.14 -40.70 -9.25
N LYS A 340 14.11 -41.55 -9.21
CA LYS A 340 14.12 -42.80 -8.43
C LYS A 340 15.19 -43.80 -8.89
N TYR A 341 15.51 -43.81 -10.18
CA TYR A 341 16.40 -44.80 -10.80
C TYR A 341 17.80 -44.25 -11.11
N GLY A 342 18.18 -43.15 -10.47
CA GLY A 342 19.43 -42.44 -10.72
C GLY A 342 19.25 -41.26 -11.67
N GLY A 343 20.11 -40.25 -11.52
CA GLY A 343 20.06 -39.01 -12.30
C GLY A 343 19.18 -37.89 -11.73
N ASN A 344 19.45 -36.74 -12.31
CA ASN A 344 18.92 -35.39 -12.22
C ASN A 344 17.86 -35.01 -13.26
N LYS A 345 16.65 -34.56 -12.89
CA LYS A 345 15.94 -33.55 -13.70
C LYS A 345 16.22 -32.15 -13.15
N TYR A 346 16.14 -31.14 -14.00
CA TYR A 346 16.45 -29.77 -13.64
C TYR A 346 15.38 -28.78 -14.10
N SER A 347 15.07 -27.83 -13.22
CA SER A 347 14.38 -26.60 -13.57
C SER A 347 15.27 -25.40 -13.28
N TYR A 348 15.11 -24.32 -14.04
CA TYR A 348 15.84 -23.08 -13.79
C TYR A 348 14.86 -21.93 -13.67
N ALA A 349 15.09 -21.03 -12.72
CA ALA A 349 14.31 -19.80 -12.61
C ALA A 349 15.19 -18.56 -12.69
N ILE A 350 14.67 -17.51 -13.33
CA ILE A 350 15.30 -16.19 -13.41
C ILE A 350 14.33 -15.18 -12.82
N LEU A 351 14.82 -14.35 -11.89
CA LEU A 351 14.04 -13.21 -11.39
C LEU A 351 14.15 -12.07 -12.40
N LEU A 352 13.00 -11.66 -12.95
CA LEU A 352 12.91 -10.44 -13.73
C LEU A 352 12.46 -9.32 -12.81
N GLU A 353 13.34 -8.35 -12.54
CA GLU A 353 12.99 -7.20 -11.70
C GLU A 353 12.38 -6.09 -12.56
N SER A 354 11.26 -5.55 -12.11
CA SER A 354 10.55 -4.44 -12.75
C SER A 354 9.84 -3.62 -11.68
N SER A 355 10.54 -2.65 -11.13
CA SER A 355 10.01 -1.76 -10.10
C SER A 355 9.48 -0.46 -10.71
N GLY A 356 8.22 -0.13 -10.43
CA GLY A 356 7.65 1.20 -10.61
C GLY A 356 7.72 2.03 -9.32
N ILE A 357 7.26 3.29 -9.39
CA ILE A 357 7.27 4.22 -8.25
C ILE A 357 6.40 3.72 -7.08
N ALA A 358 5.31 2.99 -7.37
CA ALA A 358 4.33 2.55 -6.37
C ALA A 358 3.95 1.06 -6.49
N THR A 359 4.51 0.35 -7.46
CA THR A 359 4.16 -1.04 -7.79
C THR A 359 5.43 -1.82 -8.10
N ASP A 360 5.49 -3.08 -7.68
CA ASP A 360 6.58 -3.99 -8.01
C ASP A 360 6.00 -5.09 -8.90
N TYR A 361 6.37 -5.08 -10.18
CA TYR A 361 5.95 -6.06 -11.19
C TYR A 361 6.98 -7.18 -11.36
N SER A 362 7.96 -7.26 -10.45
CA SER A 362 8.98 -8.29 -10.53
C SER A 362 8.40 -9.67 -10.27
N GLY A 363 8.95 -10.67 -10.95
CA GLY A 363 8.47 -12.05 -10.87
C GLY A 363 9.51 -13.05 -11.34
N TRP A 364 9.37 -14.30 -10.91
CA TRP A 364 10.19 -15.40 -11.38
C TRP A 364 9.61 -16.00 -12.65
N ILE A 365 10.43 -16.12 -13.69
CA ILE A 365 10.16 -17.02 -14.82
C ILE A 365 10.81 -18.35 -14.48
N LEU A 366 10.02 -19.40 -14.31
CA LEU A 366 10.49 -20.76 -14.00
C LEU A 366 10.41 -21.64 -15.26
N PHE A 367 11.55 -22.00 -15.83
CA PHE A 367 11.65 -23.01 -16.89
C PHE A 367 11.59 -24.38 -16.23
N TYR A 368 10.39 -24.96 -16.20
CA TYR A 368 10.08 -26.14 -15.40
C TYR A 368 10.47 -27.43 -16.12
N SER A 369 11.21 -28.31 -15.44
CA SER A 369 11.62 -29.64 -15.90
C SER A 369 12.16 -29.66 -17.33
N CYS A 370 13.06 -28.72 -17.63
CA CYS A 370 13.52 -28.46 -19.00
C CYS A 370 14.85 -29.12 -19.34
N ALA A 371 15.48 -29.85 -18.42
CA ALA A 371 16.74 -30.55 -18.68
C ALA A 371 16.93 -31.79 -17.78
N THR A 372 17.82 -32.70 -18.19
CA THR A 372 18.18 -33.92 -17.44
C THR A 372 19.69 -34.15 -17.47
N ASP A 373 20.27 -34.92 -16.54
CA ASP A 373 21.69 -35.35 -16.60
C ASP A 373 21.88 -36.80 -17.08
N PHE A 374 20.79 -37.53 -17.36
CA PHE A 374 20.81 -38.97 -17.59
C PHE A 374 20.31 -39.41 -18.96
N SER A 375 19.83 -38.52 -19.83
CA SER A 375 19.24 -38.92 -21.12
C SER A 375 19.49 -37.94 -22.28
N GLY A 376 19.92 -38.51 -23.42
CA GLY A 376 19.91 -37.94 -24.78
C GLY A 376 19.91 -36.41 -24.91
N PHE A 377 18.83 -35.88 -25.47
CA PHE A 377 18.65 -34.45 -25.74
C PHE A 377 18.64 -33.59 -24.45
N GLY A 378 18.00 -34.07 -23.38
CA GLY A 378 17.95 -33.37 -22.09
C GLY A 378 19.32 -33.18 -21.43
N GLY A 379 20.25 -34.13 -21.64
CA GLY A 379 21.66 -34.02 -21.24
C GLY A 379 22.42 -32.91 -21.97
N ASN A 380 22.13 -32.68 -23.25
CA ASN A 380 22.69 -31.57 -24.00
C ASN A 380 22.14 -30.23 -23.50
N GLU A 381 20.83 -30.18 -23.23
CA GLU A 381 20.17 -29.00 -22.65
C GLU A 381 20.73 -28.67 -21.27
N HIS A 382 20.94 -29.65 -20.38
CA HIS A 382 21.55 -29.40 -19.08
C HIS A 382 22.95 -28.80 -19.23
N ARG A 383 23.81 -29.38 -20.07
CA ARG A 383 25.17 -28.86 -20.32
C ARG A 383 25.15 -27.44 -20.86
N LEU A 384 24.23 -27.12 -21.76
CA LEU A 384 24.09 -25.77 -22.33
C LEU A 384 23.69 -24.74 -21.26
N ALA A 385 22.70 -25.06 -20.43
CA ALA A 385 22.28 -24.19 -19.33
C ALA A 385 23.43 -23.93 -18.35
N GLU A 386 24.12 -25.00 -17.93
CA GLU A 386 25.23 -24.93 -16.96
C GLU A 386 26.45 -24.20 -17.53
N GLN A 387 26.77 -24.38 -18.82
CA GLN A 387 27.84 -23.63 -19.48
C GLN A 387 27.55 -22.12 -19.42
N LYS A 388 26.31 -21.70 -19.67
CA LYS A 388 25.90 -20.29 -19.61
C LYS A 388 25.87 -19.74 -18.19
N ILE A 389 25.40 -20.52 -17.21
CA ILE A 389 25.48 -20.16 -15.79
C ILE A 389 26.94 -19.96 -15.37
N GLN A 390 27.83 -20.86 -15.78
CA GLN A 390 29.25 -20.79 -15.46
C GLN A 390 29.94 -19.60 -16.14
N GLU A 391 29.59 -19.28 -17.39
CA GLU A 391 30.05 -18.09 -18.11
C GLU A 391 29.71 -16.80 -17.35
N PHE A 392 28.55 -16.74 -16.69
CA PHE A 392 28.08 -15.58 -15.94
C PHE A 392 28.23 -15.68 -14.43
N LYS A 393 29.01 -16.64 -13.90
CA LYS A 393 29.11 -16.93 -12.46
C LYS A 393 29.37 -15.69 -11.59
N ASP A 394 30.25 -14.79 -12.03
CA ASP A 394 30.57 -13.57 -11.28
C ASP A 394 29.57 -12.42 -11.51
N LYS A 395 28.65 -12.57 -12.45
CA LYS A 395 27.65 -11.57 -12.85
C LYS A 395 26.23 -11.92 -12.37
N ILE A 396 26.01 -13.11 -11.82
CA ILE A 396 24.71 -13.55 -11.29
C ILE A 396 24.82 -13.90 -9.81
N ILE A 397 23.66 -14.06 -9.16
CA ILE A 397 23.53 -14.69 -7.86
C ILE A 397 22.79 -16.01 -8.07
N LEU A 398 23.53 -17.12 -8.05
CA LEU A 398 22.99 -18.47 -8.19
C LEU A 398 22.58 -19.03 -6.83
N THR A 399 21.35 -19.55 -6.75
CA THR A 399 20.84 -20.33 -5.61
C THR A 399 20.52 -21.74 -6.09
N GLU A 400 20.82 -22.74 -5.27
CA GLU A 400 20.61 -24.15 -5.60
C GLU A 400 19.65 -24.79 -4.62
N ILE A 401 18.61 -25.45 -5.13
CA ILE A 401 17.55 -26.04 -4.33
C ILE A 401 17.30 -27.47 -4.80
N LYS A 402 17.45 -28.43 -3.89
CA LYS A 402 17.08 -29.83 -4.13
C LYS A 402 15.65 -30.07 -3.65
N ILE A 403 14.73 -30.36 -4.57
CA ILE A 403 13.29 -30.51 -4.31
C ILE A 403 12.69 -31.45 -5.35
N SER A 404 11.71 -32.30 -4.99
CA SER A 404 11.03 -33.09 -6.03
C SER A 404 10.17 -32.22 -6.94
N GLU A 405 9.96 -32.64 -8.19
CA GLU A 405 9.08 -31.97 -9.17
C GLU A 405 7.69 -31.68 -8.57
N LYS A 406 7.09 -32.71 -7.96
CA LYS A 406 5.78 -32.62 -7.33
C LYS A 406 5.75 -31.65 -6.15
N GLU A 407 6.76 -31.66 -5.28
CA GLU A 407 6.84 -30.72 -4.18
C GLU A 407 6.96 -29.28 -4.69
N LEU A 408 7.79 -29.03 -5.71
CA LEU A 408 7.92 -27.70 -6.32
C LEU A 408 6.58 -27.21 -6.87
N LEU A 409 5.90 -27.98 -7.72
CA LEU A 409 4.60 -27.57 -8.27
C LEU A 409 3.55 -27.32 -7.18
N ASN A 410 3.46 -28.22 -6.19
CA ASN A 410 2.52 -28.06 -5.08
C ASN A 410 2.78 -26.77 -4.29
N SER A 411 4.04 -26.40 -4.11
CA SER A 411 4.43 -25.22 -3.31
C SER A 411 4.30 -23.89 -4.03
N LEU A 412 4.23 -23.88 -5.37
CA LEU A 412 4.03 -22.65 -6.14
C LEU A 412 2.57 -22.21 -6.15
N ASP A 413 1.64 -23.04 -5.66
CA ASP A 413 0.18 -22.92 -5.86
C ASP A 413 -0.22 -22.79 -7.35
N VAL A 414 0.74 -22.97 -8.25
CA VAL A 414 0.56 -23.10 -9.68
C VAL A 414 0.33 -24.56 -9.96
N ILE A 415 -0.87 -25.01 -9.64
CA ILE A 415 -1.39 -26.19 -10.30
C ILE A 415 -1.87 -25.67 -11.66
N PRO A 416 -1.18 -25.97 -12.77
CA PRO A 416 -1.68 -25.60 -14.08
C PRO A 416 -3.08 -26.21 -14.23
N GLU A 417 -4.07 -25.37 -14.52
CA GLU A 417 -5.45 -25.79 -14.78
C GLU A 417 -5.52 -26.91 -15.82
N ASP A 418 -4.52 -27.01 -16.70
CA ASP A 418 -4.39 -28.04 -17.72
C ASP A 418 -4.14 -29.47 -17.18
N TYR A 419 -3.72 -29.65 -15.92
CA TYR A 419 -3.42 -30.97 -15.33
C TYR A 419 -4.46 -31.46 -14.31
N LYS A 420 -5.44 -30.64 -13.94
CA LYS A 420 -6.60 -31.08 -13.14
C LYS A 420 -7.79 -31.34 -14.06
N THR A 421 -7.84 -32.56 -14.60
CA THR A 421 -9.02 -33.19 -15.20
C THR A 421 -9.56 -32.57 -16.49
N PHE A 422 -9.67 -33.44 -17.49
CA PHE A 422 -10.21 -33.27 -18.83
C PHE A 422 -11.75 -32.98 -18.87
N ASP A 423 -12.24 -32.08 -18.01
CA ASP A 423 -13.64 -31.60 -17.97
C ASP A 423 -13.77 -30.11 -17.52
N GLY A 424 -12.69 -29.49 -17.00
CA GLY A 424 -12.72 -28.10 -16.50
C GLY A 424 -12.79 -27.00 -17.58
N LYS A 425 -12.45 -27.30 -18.84
CA LYS A 425 -12.44 -26.32 -19.95
C LYS A 425 -13.81 -25.69 -20.22
N GLY A 426 -14.89 -26.40 -19.93
CA GLY A 426 -16.25 -25.85 -20.08
C GLY A 426 -16.49 -24.73 -19.08
N ARG A 427 -16.18 -24.97 -17.80
CA ARG A 427 -16.59 -24.10 -16.70
C ARG A 427 -15.70 -22.88 -16.53
N ALA A 428 -14.38 -23.00 -16.76
CA ALA A 428 -13.47 -21.84 -16.72
C ALA A 428 -13.72 -20.89 -17.90
N LYS A 429 -13.92 -21.43 -19.11
CA LYS A 429 -14.33 -20.64 -20.29
C LYS A 429 -15.71 -20.02 -20.08
N GLU A 430 -16.65 -20.73 -19.45
CA GLU A 430 -17.96 -20.21 -19.09
C GLU A 430 -17.86 -19.09 -18.04
N VAL A 431 -17.00 -19.21 -17.02
CA VAL A 431 -16.79 -18.15 -16.02
C VAL A 431 -16.07 -16.94 -16.60
N LEU A 432 -15.06 -17.13 -17.46
CA LEU A 432 -14.40 -16.04 -18.18
C LEU A 432 -15.35 -15.35 -19.19
N MET A 433 -16.18 -16.12 -19.89
CA MET A 433 -17.25 -15.56 -20.72
C MET A 433 -18.25 -14.81 -19.86
N LYS A 434 -18.70 -15.38 -18.73
CA LYS A 434 -19.59 -14.69 -17.77
C LYS A 434 -18.98 -13.44 -17.17
N LEU A 435 -17.69 -13.44 -16.83
CA LEU A 435 -16.99 -12.26 -16.32
C LEU A 435 -16.87 -11.19 -17.39
N LYS A 436 -16.50 -11.58 -18.62
CA LYS A 436 -16.47 -10.66 -19.75
C LYS A 436 -17.86 -10.14 -20.11
N ASP A 437 -18.89 -10.98 -20.00
CA ASP A 437 -20.28 -10.61 -20.18
C ASP A 437 -20.75 -9.67 -19.06
N LEU A 438 -20.34 -9.89 -17.81
CA LEU A 438 -20.61 -9.01 -16.68
C LEU A 438 -19.86 -7.68 -16.78
N GLU A 439 -18.61 -7.67 -17.27
CA GLU A 439 -17.84 -6.45 -17.56
C GLU A 439 -18.44 -5.67 -18.73
N ASN A 440 -18.86 -6.38 -19.78
CA ASN A 440 -19.57 -5.81 -20.93
C ASN A 440 -20.94 -5.27 -20.49
N GLN A 441 -21.67 -5.99 -19.64
CA GLN A 441 -22.94 -5.54 -19.05
C GLN A 441 -22.72 -4.34 -18.15
N GLN A 442 -21.69 -4.33 -17.29
CA GLN A 442 -21.35 -3.18 -16.45
C GLN A 442 -20.96 -1.95 -17.29
N THR A 443 -20.22 -2.16 -18.38
CA THR A 443 -19.84 -1.09 -19.33
C THR A 443 -21.07 -0.57 -20.08
N ALA A 444 -21.96 -1.47 -20.51
CA ALA A 444 -23.23 -1.12 -21.14
C ALA A 444 -24.16 -0.38 -20.16
N ASP A 445 -24.27 -0.84 -18.92
CA ASP A 445 -25.11 -0.24 -17.87
C ASP A 445 -24.60 1.12 -17.44
N THR A 446 -23.27 1.32 -17.38
CA THR A 446 -22.68 2.63 -17.12
C THR A 446 -22.87 3.59 -18.28
N GLY A 447 -22.74 3.12 -19.53
CA GLY A 447 -23.10 3.89 -20.73
C GLY A 447 -24.59 4.29 -20.73
N ASN A 448 -25.48 3.32 -20.50
CA ASN A 448 -26.93 3.54 -20.40
C ASN A 448 -27.29 4.52 -19.28
N LEU A 449 -26.61 4.44 -18.12
CA LEU A 449 -26.81 5.37 -17.02
C LEU A 449 -26.40 6.79 -17.40
N LEU A 450 -25.28 6.96 -18.11
CA LEU A 450 -24.84 8.26 -18.61
C LEU A 450 -25.83 8.82 -19.63
N GLU A 451 -26.34 8.01 -20.55
CA GLU A 451 -27.38 8.40 -21.50
C GLU A 451 -28.67 8.84 -20.78
N LEU A 452 -29.16 8.02 -19.83
CA LEU A 452 -30.35 8.31 -19.01
C LEU A 452 -30.22 9.62 -18.23
N LEU A 453 -29.06 9.83 -17.61
CA LEU A 453 -28.79 11.07 -16.89
C LEU A 453 -28.72 12.26 -17.84
N THR A 454 -28.14 12.09 -19.02
CA THR A 454 -28.08 13.12 -20.05
C THR A 454 -29.49 13.52 -20.50
N VAL A 455 -30.35 12.55 -20.79
CA VAL A 455 -31.78 12.76 -21.08
C VAL A 455 -32.46 13.52 -19.96
N PHE A 456 -32.31 13.05 -18.71
CA PHE A 456 -32.89 13.69 -17.53
C PHE A 456 -32.46 15.16 -17.43
N CYS A 457 -31.17 15.45 -17.57
CA CYS A 457 -30.63 16.81 -17.48
C CYS A 457 -31.16 17.71 -18.60
N LEU A 458 -31.18 17.21 -19.84
CA LEU A 458 -31.63 17.97 -21.00
C LEU A 458 -33.12 18.30 -20.92
N MET A 459 -33.96 17.35 -20.50
CA MET A 459 -35.39 17.60 -20.30
C MET A 459 -35.63 18.73 -19.27
N HIS A 460 -34.89 18.71 -18.14
CA HIS A 460 -34.98 19.78 -17.13
C HIS A 460 -34.38 21.10 -17.61
N GLY A 461 -33.45 21.04 -18.57
CA GLY A 461 -32.89 22.21 -19.27
C GLY A 461 -33.77 22.74 -20.40
N GLY A 462 -35.00 22.23 -20.58
CA GLY A 462 -35.95 22.68 -21.60
C GLY A 462 -35.74 22.09 -22.99
N PHE A 463 -34.95 21.01 -23.13
CA PHE A 463 -34.80 20.32 -24.40
C PHE A 463 -35.96 19.34 -24.64
N LYS A 464 -36.44 19.28 -25.88
CA LYS A 464 -37.36 18.25 -26.37
C LYS A 464 -36.56 17.08 -26.93
N ILE A 465 -36.65 15.92 -26.28
CA ILE A 465 -35.97 14.71 -26.76
C ILE A 465 -36.70 14.17 -27.99
N GLN A 466 -36.00 14.11 -29.12
CA GLN A 466 -36.56 13.64 -30.39
C GLN A 466 -36.43 12.13 -30.54
N LYS A 467 -35.27 11.55 -30.18
CA LYS A 467 -35.00 10.10 -30.26
C LYS A 467 -33.93 9.67 -29.26
N TRP A 468 -34.08 8.49 -28.66
CA TRP A 468 -33.11 7.83 -27.79
C TRP A 468 -32.87 6.37 -28.23
N SER A 469 -31.65 5.87 -28.02
CA SER A 469 -30.94 4.75 -28.67
C SER A 469 -31.70 3.44 -28.98
N ASN A 470 -32.81 3.12 -28.31
CA ASN A 470 -33.59 1.91 -28.59
C ASN A 470 -34.54 2.01 -29.80
N GLU A 471 -34.95 3.21 -30.23
CA GLU A 471 -35.83 3.40 -31.40
C GLU A 471 -35.07 3.57 -32.73
N LEU A 472 -33.80 3.99 -32.68
CA LEU A 472 -32.96 4.25 -33.86
C LEU A 472 -32.44 2.96 -34.51
N LYS A 473 -32.19 1.90 -33.72
CA LYS A 473 -31.66 0.61 -34.20
C LYS A 473 -32.57 -0.10 -35.22
N LYS A 474 -33.86 0.20 -35.24
CA LYS A 474 -34.84 -0.50 -36.11
C LYS A 474 -35.03 0.11 -37.50
N LYS A 475 -34.59 1.35 -37.76
CA LYS A 475 -34.91 2.05 -39.02
C LYS A 475 -33.73 2.36 -39.94
N THR A 476 -32.49 2.19 -39.48
CA THR A 476 -31.30 2.57 -40.26
C THR A 476 -30.20 1.53 -40.13
N GLN A 477 -30.21 0.50 -41.00
CA GLN A 477 -29.22 -0.58 -41.02
C GLN A 477 -27.78 -0.12 -41.31
N HIS A 478 -27.57 1.15 -41.70
CA HIS A 478 -26.25 1.69 -42.08
C HIS A 478 -25.73 2.83 -41.19
N LEU A 479 -26.41 3.18 -40.10
CA LEU A 479 -25.94 4.21 -39.17
C LEU A 479 -25.44 3.57 -37.89
N SER A 480 -24.14 3.77 -37.60
CA SER A 480 -23.54 3.52 -36.29
C SER A 480 -24.43 4.11 -35.18
N GLN A 481 -24.60 3.37 -34.09
CA GLN A 481 -25.44 3.73 -32.93
C GLN A 481 -25.26 5.22 -32.56
N MET A 482 -26.34 6.00 -32.67
CA MET A 482 -26.44 7.36 -32.15
C MET A 482 -27.12 7.29 -30.79
N ASP A 483 -26.58 7.98 -29.80
CA ASP A 483 -27.08 7.86 -28.43
C ASP A 483 -28.36 8.70 -28.25
N LEU A 484 -28.32 10.00 -28.59
CA LEU A 484 -29.43 10.91 -28.33
C LEU A 484 -29.58 12.01 -29.39
N LEU A 485 -30.83 12.30 -29.78
CA LEU A 485 -31.23 13.49 -30.53
C LEU A 485 -32.17 14.35 -29.69
N ALA A 486 -31.86 15.64 -29.60
CA ALA A 486 -32.66 16.60 -28.84
C ALA A 486 -32.87 17.89 -29.64
N GLU A 487 -33.90 18.65 -29.30
CA GLU A 487 -34.19 19.96 -29.87
C GLU A 487 -34.35 20.98 -28.75
N LYS A 488 -33.81 22.17 -28.95
CA LYS A 488 -34.09 23.31 -28.08
C LYS A 488 -34.09 24.58 -28.93
N ASP A 489 -35.14 25.39 -28.77
CA ASP A 489 -35.29 26.67 -29.45
C ASP A 489 -35.14 26.57 -30.99
N GLY A 490 -35.70 25.51 -31.58
CA GLY A 490 -35.61 25.23 -33.02
C GLY A 490 -34.26 24.67 -33.51
N ILE A 491 -33.27 24.55 -32.62
CA ILE A 491 -31.95 23.97 -32.93
C ILE A 491 -31.96 22.49 -32.59
N ASN A 492 -31.58 21.65 -33.56
CA ASN A 492 -31.44 20.22 -33.34
C ASN A 492 -30.00 19.88 -32.88
N TYR A 493 -29.89 18.97 -31.93
CA TYR A 493 -28.63 18.53 -31.32
C TYR A 493 -28.43 17.03 -31.52
N LEU A 494 -27.26 16.66 -32.03
CA LEU A 494 -26.74 15.29 -31.99
C LEU A 494 -25.85 15.16 -30.76
N ILE A 495 -26.19 14.23 -29.87
CA ILE A 495 -25.56 14.09 -28.57
C ILE A 495 -24.99 12.67 -28.41
N GLU A 496 -23.69 12.61 -28.17
CA GLU A 496 -22.95 11.36 -27.93
C GLU A 496 -22.50 11.30 -26.47
N CYS A 497 -22.79 10.18 -25.80
CA CYS A 497 -22.55 9.98 -24.37
C CYS A 497 -21.35 9.07 -24.17
N GLN A 498 -20.28 9.61 -23.59
CA GLN A 498 -19.00 8.90 -23.50
C GLN A 498 -18.46 8.93 -22.09
N ASN A 499 -18.31 7.76 -21.48
CA ASN A 499 -17.82 7.63 -20.10
C ASN A 499 -16.41 8.24 -19.95
N THR A 500 -15.55 8.06 -20.95
CA THR A 500 -14.20 8.61 -21.03
C THR A 500 -13.88 9.01 -22.46
N ILE A 501 -13.44 10.26 -22.65
CA ILE A 501 -12.88 10.70 -23.94
C ILE A 501 -11.45 10.16 -24.06
N PRO A 502 -11.02 9.65 -25.24
CA PRO A 502 -9.65 9.18 -25.44
C PRO A 502 -8.60 10.24 -25.10
N MET A 503 -7.46 9.81 -24.53
CA MET A 503 -6.38 10.73 -24.13
C MET A 503 -5.36 11.00 -25.26
N HIS A 504 -5.35 10.18 -26.31
CA HIS A 504 -4.44 10.32 -27.44
C HIS A 504 -5.13 11.04 -28.61
N SER A 505 -4.47 12.05 -29.17
CA SER A 505 -5.00 12.88 -30.28
C SER A 505 -5.41 12.07 -31.51
N SER A 506 -4.70 10.97 -31.83
CA SER A 506 -5.08 10.08 -32.93
C SER A 506 -6.45 9.43 -32.73
N GLN A 507 -6.80 9.09 -31.48
CA GLN A 507 -8.09 8.52 -31.13
C GLN A 507 -9.18 9.60 -31.07
N CYS A 508 -8.85 10.81 -30.61
CA CYS A 508 -9.76 11.96 -30.65
C CYS A 508 -10.18 12.29 -32.09
N LYS A 509 -9.23 12.34 -33.03
CA LYS A 509 -9.50 12.57 -34.45
C LYS A 509 -10.47 11.55 -35.03
N LYS A 510 -10.23 10.26 -34.75
CA LYS A 510 -11.12 9.19 -35.20
C LYS A 510 -12.56 9.37 -34.67
N MET A 511 -12.68 9.71 -33.39
CA MET A 511 -13.98 9.97 -32.77
C MET A 511 -14.67 11.21 -33.35
N ILE A 512 -13.93 12.28 -33.65
CA ILE A 512 -14.43 13.48 -34.33
C ILE A 512 -14.94 13.13 -35.74
N GLU A 513 -14.18 12.33 -36.50
CA GLU A 513 -14.58 11.84 -37.82
C GLU A 513 -15.87 11.01 -37.76
N GLU A 514 -15.99 10.13 -36.77
CA GLU A 514 -17.20 9.33 -36.54
C GLU A 514 -18.42 10.22 -36.23
N ILE A 515 -18.28 11.21 -35.36
CA ILE A 515 -19.35 12.16 -35.01
C ILE A 515 -19.76 13.00 -36.22
N ASN A 516 -18.79 13.48 -36.99
CA ASN A 516 -19.06 14.28 -38.19
C ASN A 516 -19.71 13.44 -39.29
N SER A 517 -19.31 12.18 -39.44
CA SER A 517 -19.99 11.23 -40.33
C SER A 517 -21.46 11.05 -39.92
N LYS A 518 -21.73 10.80 -38.63
CA LYS A 518 -23.08 10.70 -38.08
C LYS A 518 -23.90 11.97 -38.35
N LYS A 519 -23.32 13.14 -38.13
CA LYS A 519 -23.93 14.45 -38.41
C LYS A 519 -24.30 14.61 -39.88
N ASN A 520 -23.38 14.28 -40.79
CA ASN A 520 -23.59 14.41 -42.23
C ASN A 520 -24.72 13.50 -42.75
N CYS A 521 -24.88 12.32 -42.16
CA CYS A 521 -25.95 11.39 -42.52
C CYS A 521 -27.37 11.90 -42.17
N LEU A 522 -27.50 12.82 -41.20
CA LEU A 522 -28.81 13.28 -40.73
C LEU A 522 -29.47 14.32 -41.67
N LYS A 523 -28.80 14.77 -42.73
CA LYS A 523 -29.28 15.71 -43.79
C LYS A 523 -29.85 17.05 -43.30
N LYS A 524 -29.95 17.30 -41.99
CA LYS A 524 -30.31 18.59 -41.38
C LYS A 524 -29.09 19.20 -40.69
N LEU A 525 -29.14 20.50 -40.43
CA LEU A 525 -28.15 21.19 -39.61
C LEU A 525 -28.35 20.79 -38.14
N TYR A 526 -27.47 19.94 -37.62
CA TYR A 526 -27.39 19.57 -36.21
C TYR A 526 -26.19 20.26 -35.56
N SER A 527 -26.39 20.85 -34.39
CA SER A 527 -25.30 21.15 -33.47
C SER A 527 -24.83 19.85 -32.82
N THR A 528 -23.52 19.68 -32.63
CA THR A 528 -22.94 18.43 -32.10
C THR A 528 -22.43 18.64 -30.69
N ARG A 529 -22.86 17.77 -29.78
CA ARG A 529 -22.45 17.77 -28.37
C ARG A 529 -21.93 16.41 -27.96
N ILE A 530 -20.84 16.41 -27.19
CA ILE A 530 -20.41 15.24 -26.43
C ILE A 530 -20.75 15.51 -24.97
N VAL A 531 -21.48 14.59 -24.36
CA VAL A 531 -21.70 14.57 -22.92
C VAL A 531 -20.81 13.50 -22.31
N THR A 532 -19.95 13.91 -21.38
CA THR A 532 -18.97 13.00 -20.79
C THR A 532 -18.91 13.12 -19.27
N ALA A 533 -18.48 12.06 -18.60
CA ALA A 533 -18.17 12.13 -17.19
C ALA A 533 -16.89 12.94 -16.93
N ASN A 534 -15.90 12.87 -17.82
CA ASN A 534 -14.61 13.53 -17.64
C ASN A 534 -13.96 13.93 -18.98
N CYS A 535 -13.39 15.13 -19.03
CA CYS A 535 -12.60 15.60 -20.16
C CYS A 535 -11.48 16.51 -19.64
N LEU A 536 -10.26 16.28 -20.10
CA LEU A 536 -9.16 17.20 -19.86
C LEU A 536 -9.34 18.49 -20.69
N PRO A 537 -8.96 19.67 -20.17
CA PRO A 537 -9.11 20.94 -20.90
C PRO A 537 -8.47 20.93 -22.30
N GLU A 538 -7.31 20.29 -22.45
CA GLU A 538 -6.57 20.22 -23.71
C GLU A 538 -7.32 19.42 -24.76
N ILE A 539 -7.94 18.30 -24.35
CA ILE A 539 -8.74 17.42 -25.21
C ILE A 539 -10.06 18.11 -25.58
N LYS A 540 -10.70 18.79 -24.62
CA LYS A 540 -11.91 19.58 -24.86
C LYS A 540 -11.70 20.60 -25.99
N SER A 541 -10.55 21.29 -25.98
CA SER A 541 -10.21 22.25 -27.03
C SER A 541 -10.11 21.62 -28.43
N GLU A 542 -9.67 20.36 -28.55
CA GLU A 542 -9.56 19.67 -29.83
C GLU A 542 -10.94 19.39 -30.46
N PHE A 543 -11.91 18.96 -29.65
CA PHE A 543 -13.30 18.77 -30.09
C PHE A 543 -13.98 20.11 -30.42
N GLU A 544 -13.78 21.13 -29.59
CA GLU A 544 -14.38 22.45 -29.78
C GLU A 544 -13.87 23.15 -31.05
N LYS A 545 -12.58 23.00 -31.38
CA LYS A 545 -12.01 23.46 -32.66
C LYS A 545 -12.68 22.81 -33.88
N SER A 546 -13.24 21.62 -33.70
CA SER A 546 -13.96 20.89 -34.74
C SER A 546 -15.47 21.18 -34.74
N GLY A 547 -15.93 22.16 -33.96
CA GLY A 547 -17.34 22.52 -33.84
C GLY A 547 -18.18 21.53 -33.02
N ILE A 548 -17.54 20.73 -32.15
CA ILE A 548 -18.20 19.78 -31.26
C ILE A 548 -18.08 20.30 -29.82
N GLU A 549 -19.20 20.67 -29.23
CA GLU A 549 -19.24 21.16 -27.85
C GLU A 549 -19.09 19.99 -26.86
N VAL A 550 -18.15 20.09 -25.91
CA VAL A 550 -17.95 19.07 -24.88
C VAL A 550 -18.49 19.56 -23.53
N VAL A 551 -19.50 18.87 -23.02
CA VAL A 551 -20.19 19.19 -21.77
C VAL A 551 -19.96 18.06 -20.77
N ARG A 552 -19.59 18.38 -19.53
CA ARG A 552 -19.51 17.36 -18.49
C ARG A 552 -20.90 17.12 -17.91
N ILE A 553 -21.24 15.86 -17.65
CA ILE A 553 -22.53 15.51 -17.03
C ILE A 553 -22.74 16.20 -15.68
N PHE A 554 -21.65 16.47 -14.95
CA PHE A 554 -21.71 17.20 -13.69
C PHE A 554 -22.14 18.66 -13.87
N ASP A 555 -21.69 19.32 -14.94
CA ASP A 555 -22.07 20.70 -15.25
C ASP A 555 -23.56 20.78 -15.61
N LEU A 556 -24.07 19.78 -16.33
CA LEU A 556 -25.51 19.65 -16.61
C LEU A 556 -26.33 19.42 -15.34
N LEU A 557 -25.87 18.54 -14.45
CA LEU A 557 -26.54 18.27 -13.17
C LEU A 557 -26.56 19.51 -12.28
N GLU A 558 -25.51 20.34 -12.30
CA GLU A 558 -25.43 21.59 -11.54
C GLU A 558 -26.60 22.54 -11.84
N GLY A 559 -27.06 22.60 -13.09
CA GLY A 559 -28.22 23.41 -13.49
C GLY A 559 -29.60 22.88 -13.06
N ILE A 560 -29.70 21.68 -12.48
CA ILE A 560 -31.00 21.09 -12.12
C ILE A 560 -31.39 21.42 -10.67
N PRO A 561 -32.65 21.84 -10.42
CA PRO A 561 -33.17 22.10 -9.07
C PRO A 561 -33.52 20.80 -8.32
N ILE A 562 -32.54 19.90 -8.18
CA ILE A 562 -32.63 18.73 -7.29
C ILE A 562 -31.98 19.07 -5.94
N GLY A 563 -32.59 18.57 -4.85
CA GLY A 563 -32.08 18.77 -3.49
C GLY A 563 -30.59 18.40 -3.37
N THR A 564 -29.84 19.24 -2.67
CA THR A 564 -28.37 19.21 -2.57
C THR A 564 -27.82 17.85 -2.14
N ASP A 565 -28.52 17.14 -1.27
CA ASP A 565 -28.10 15.83 -0.77
C ASP A 565 -28.29 14.71 -1.81
N LYS A 566 -29.41 14.71 -2.53
CA LYS A 566 -29.66 13.76 -3.62
C LYS A 566 -28.67 13.97 -4.76
N LYS A 567 -28.34 15.23 -5.05
CA LYS A 567 -27.30 15.64 -6.01
C LYS A 567 -25.92 15.13 -5.60
N LYS A 568 -25.52 15.32 -4.34
CA LYS A 568 -24.25 14.79 -3.80
C LYS A 568 -24.18 13.26 -3.88
N GLN A 569 -25.28 12.56 -3.62
CA GLN A 569 -25.33 11.09 -3.71
C GLN A 569 -25.16 10.60 -5.15
N ILE A 570 -25.83 11.23 -6.12
CA ILE A 570 -25.69 10.89 -7.55
C ILE A 570 -24.24 11.13 -8.01
N ILE A 571 -23.67 12.30 -7.69
CA ILE A 571 -22.28 12.63 -8.04
C ILE A 571 -21.30 11.63 -7.41
N LYS A 572 -21.51 11.26 -6.14
CA LYS A 572 -20.67 10.27 -5.43
C LYS A 572 -20.75 8.90 -6.10
N ARG A 573 -21.95 8.45 -6.49
CA ARG A 573 -22.12 7.17 -7.18
C ARG A 573 -21.45 7.18 -8.56
N LEU A 574 -21.64 8.23 -9.36
CA LEU A 574 -20.99 8.35 -10.67
C LEU A 574 -19.47 8.35 -10.59
N LYS A 575 -18.90 9.04 -9.59
CA LYS A 575 -17.46 8.99 -9.31
C LYS A 575 -17.00 7.58 -8.95
N ASN A 576 -17.82 6.77 -8.29
CA ASN A 576 -17.43 5.41 -7.92
C ASN A 576 -17.59 4.39 -9.05
N THR A 577 -18.55 4.57 -9.97
CA THR A 577 -18.85 3.59 -11.04
C THR A 577 -18.00 3.78 -12.30
N ALA A 578 -17.62 5.01 -12.66
CA ALA A 578 -16.93 5.29 -13.93
C ALA A 578 -15.40 5.08 -13.89
N GLY A 579 -14.91 4.10 -13.13
CA GLY A 579 -13.47 3.79 -13.10
C GLY A 579 -12.57 4.94 -12.64
N TYR A 580 -13.07 5.87 -11.80
CA TYR A 580 -12.26 6.95 -11.23
C TYR A 580 -11.24 6.41 -10.21
N ARG A 581 -10.17 5.77 -10.70
CA ARG A 581 -8.87 5.87 -10.05
C ARG A 581 -8.22 7.13 -10.58
N GLN A 582 -7.86 8.02 -9.65
CA GLN A 582 -7.31 9.33 -9.90
C GLN A 582 -6.13 9.26 -10.88
N ILE A 583 -6.28 9.84 -12.08
CA ILE A 583 -5.15 10.47 -12.79
C ILE A 583 -4.81 11.72 -11.98
N LYS A 584 -4.08 11.52 -10.88
CA LYS A 584 -3.47 12.61 -10.08
C LYS A 584 -1.96 12.75 -10.34
N TYR A 585 -1.41 11.94 -11.24
CA TYR A 585 0.01 11.96 -11.58
C TYR A 585 0.16 12.16 -13.08
N LEU A 586 0.06 13.42 -13.51
CA LEU A 586 0.60 13.97 -14.77
C LEU A 586 0.41 15.50 -14.74
N ILE A 587 0.97 16.16 -13.72
CA ILE A 587 1.38 17.56 -13.84
C ILE A 587 2.87 17.56 -13.51
N CYS A 588 3.66 17.46 -14.57
CA CYS A 588 5.09 17.72 -14.53
C CYS A 588 5.28 19.21 -14.17
N PRO A 589 6.07 19.57 -13.14
CA PRO A 589 6.44 20.96 -12.96
C PRO A 589 7.38 21.34 -14.10
N LYS A 590 6.97 22.33 -14.91
CA LYS A 590 7.85 22.96 -15.90
C LYS A 590 9.09 23.51 -15.20
N ASN A 591 10.23 23.23 -15.82
CA ASN A 591 11.57 23.71 -15.55
C ASN A 591 11.64 25.15 -14.98
N GLN A 592 12.41 25.29 -13.90
CA GLN A 592 13.32 26.42 -13.71
C GLN A 592 14.69 26.03 -14.27
#